data_AF-A0A9X4KEZ4-F1
#
_entry.id   AF-A0A9X4KEZ4-F1
#
_cell.length_a   1.000
_cell.length_b   1.000
_cell.length_c   1.000
_cell.angle_alpha   90.00
_cell.angle_beta   90.00
_cell.angle_gamma   90.00
#
_symmetry.space_group_name_H-M   'P 1'
#
loop_
_entity.id
_entity.type
_entity.pdbx_description
1 polymer ?
#
loop_
_entity_poly.entity_id
_entity_poly.type
_entity_poly.pdbx_seq_one_letter_code
_entity_poly.pdbx_strand_id
1 'polypeptide(L)'
;MKSAELGKYAANAFLAMKISFINEMANLCDRVGADVSEIASILGSDSRIGKAFLQAGIGYGGSCFPKDTKALHHIAGTSGYDFKLLSSVIEVNRFQKYVLIGKLRGALGSLAGRRVTVLGLTFKPETDDMREAPSLSVIEALLAEGASVTAHDPVGLKAAKALLPADVKTTANLDEALQDADAAVLVTEWPVYLNYGGRTYRERMKHPIFVDGRNALPASERSWLDYYGVGMRTLPSAALST
;
A
#
# COMPACT_ATOMS: atom_id res chain seq x y z
N MET A 1 -32.21 8.16 12.00
CA MET A 1 -31.58 7.24 11.05
C MET A 1 -32.37 5.94 11.01
N LYS A 2 -32.65 5.39 9.82
CA LYS A 2 -33.38 4.11 9.68
C LYS A 2 -32.39 2.93 9.73
N SER A 3 -32.82 1.74 10.17
CA SER A 3 -31.94 0.55 10.26
C SER A 3 -31.29 0.18 8.93
N ALA A 4 -31.99 0.34 7.81
CA ALA A 4 -31.44 0.07 6.47
C ALA A 4 -30.28 1.02 6.11
N GLU A 5 -30.37 2.29 6.52
CA GLU A 5 -29.33 3.29 6.31
C GLU A 5 -28.10 2.99 7.16
N LEU A 6 -28.30 2.69 8.45
CA LEU A 6 -27.21 2.27 9.33
C LEU A 6 -26.55 0.97 8.87
N GLY A 7 -27.34 0.02 8.34
CA GLY A 7 -26.85 -1.25 7.82
C GLY A 7 -25.80 -1.10 6.72
N LYS A 8 -25.94 -0.08 5.85
CA LYS A 8 -24.96 0.22 4.80
C LYS A 8 -23.61 0.65 5.39
N TYR A 9 -23.65 1.56 6.37
CA TYR A 9 -22.45 2.03 7.07
C TYR A 9 -21.79 0.89 7.87
N ALA A 10 -22.59 0.10 8.57
CA ALA A 10 -22.11 -1.03 9.37
C ALA A 10 -21.39 -2.08 8.50
N ALA A 11 -21.94 -2.41 7.33
CA ALA A 11 -21.31 -3.35 6.41
C ALA A 11 -19.94 -2.84 5.93
N ASN A 12 -19.85 -1.59 5.48
CA ASN A 12 -18.58 -1.01 5.01
C ASN A 12 -17.55 -0.84 6.14
N ALA A 13 -18.00 -0.47 7.34
CA ALA A 13 -17.13 -0.41 8.52
C ALA A 13 -16.57 -1.79 8.90
N PHE A 14 -17.39 -2.85 8.82
CA PHE A 14 -16.94 -4.21 9.08
C PHE A 14 -15.89 -4.68 8.05
N LEU A 15 -16.09 -4.39 6.77
CA LEU A 15 -15.09 -4.69 5.73
C LEU A 15 -13.78 -3.92 5.94
N ALA A 16 -13.86 -2.63 6.26
CA ALA A 16 -12.69 -1.81 6.61
C ALA A 16 -11.96 -2.33 7.85
N MET A 17 -12.71 -2.87 8.82
CA MET A 17 -12.15 -3.50 10.01
C MET A 17 -11.38 -4.77 9.68
N LYS A 18 -11.89 -5.65 8.80
CA LYS A 18 -11.14 -6.84 8.36
C LYS A 18 -9.78 -6.46 7.73
N ILE A 19 -9.78 -5.45 6.86
CA ILE A 19 -8.55 -4.93 6.24
C ILE A 19 -7.59 -4.38 7.30
N SER A 20 -8.08 -3.57 8.23
CA SER A 20 -7.25 -2.95 9.27
C SER A 20 -6.66 -4.00 10.21
N PHE A 21 -7.47 -4.98 10.61
CA PHE A 21 -7.03 -6.09 11.45
C PHE A 21 -5.89 -6.88 10.80
N ILE A 22 -6.05 -7.27 9.53
CA ILE A 22 -5.00 -8.05 8.86
C ILE A 22 -3.72 -7.22 8.62
N ASN A 23 -3.85 -5.90 8.46
CA ASN A 23 -2.71 -4.99 8.37
C ASN A 23 -1.97 -4.84 9.71
N GLU A 24 -2.66 -4.78 10.85
CA GLU A 24 -1.98 -4.85 12.16
C GLU A 24 -1.25 -6.18 12.34
N MET A 25 -1.89 -7.30 11.95
CA MET A 25 -1.23 -8.60 11.95
C MET A 25 0.00 -8.61 11.05
N ALA A 26 -0.04 -7.96 9.88
CA ALA A 26 1.11 -7.81 9.00
C ALA A 26 2.27 -7.08 9.69
N ASN A 27 1.98 -5.96 10.36
CA ASN A 27 2.98 -5.19 11.08
C ASN A 27 3.58 -5.97 12.25
N LEU A 28 2.79 -6.83 12.90
CA LEU A 28 3.29 -7.76 13.91
C LEU A 28 4.15 -8.85 13.28
N CYS A 29 3.72 -9.44 12.16
CA CYS A 29 4.46 -10.48 11.43
C CYS A 29 5.88 -10.01 11.06
N ASP A 30 6.02 -8.78 10.58
CA ASP A 30 7.32 -8.16 10.28
C ASP A 30 8.27 -8.13 11.49
N ARG A 31 7.73 -8.06 12.72
CA ARG A 31 8.54 -7.96 13.96
C ARG A 31 8.89 -9.32 14.56
N VAL A 32 8.01 -10.31 14.39
CA VAL A 32 8.16 -11.64 14.99
C VAL A 32 8.64 -12.71 14.01
N GLY A 33 8.84 -12.35 12.73
CA GLY A 33 9.32 -13.28 11.69
C GLY A 33 8.24 -14.25 11.18
N ALA A 34 6.96 -13.87 11.29
CA ALA A 34 5.83 -14.63 10.72
C ALA A 34 5.46 -14.11 9.32
N ASP A 35 4.56 -14.82 8.64
CA ASP A 35 4.05 -14.43 7.31
C ASP A 35 2.54 -14.18 7.38
N VAL A 36 2.13 -12.95 7.07
CA VAL A 36 0.71 -12.54 7.11
C VAL A 36 -0.15 -13.30 6.10
N SER A 37 0.43 -13.79 5.00
CA SER A 37 -0.29 -14.58 4.00
C SER A 37 -0.69 -15.94 4.57
N GLU A 38 0.19 -16.56 5.38
CA GLU A 38 -0.11 -17.78 6.12
C GLU A 38 -1.20 -17.52 7.17
N ILE A 39 -1.09 -16.43 7.93
CA ILE A 39 -2.09 -16.02 8.93
C ILE A 39 -3.46 -15.78 8.27
N ALA A 40 -3.51 -15.07 7.14
CA ALA A 40 -4.73 -14.81 6.38
C ALA A 40 -5.37 -16.12 5.89
N SER A 41 -4.56 -17.09 5.44
CA SER A 41 -5.03 -18.42 5.03
C SER A 41 -5.63 -19.20 6.20
N ILE A 42 -4.97 -19.20 7.36
CA ILE A 42 -5.45 -19.86 8.59
C ILE A 42 -6.79 -19.25 9.01
N LEU A 43 -6.88 -17.91 9.12
CA LEU A 43 -8.11 -17.21 9.48
C LEU A 43 -9.23 -17.47 8.46
N GLY A 44 -8.90 -17.41 7.17
CA GLY A 44 -9.85 -17.59 6.08
C GLY A 44 -10.37 -19.03 5.94
N SER A 45 -9.72 -20.00 6.56
CA SER A 45 -10.18 -21.39 6.57
C SER A 45 -11.41 -21.60 7.47
N ASP A 46 -11.61 -20.72 8.46
CA ASP A 46 -12.81 -20.72 9.28
C ASP A 46 -13.97 -20.06 8.52
N SER A 47 -15.02 -20.83 8.25
CA SER A 47 -16.19 -20.38 7.48
C SER A 47 -16.95 -19.23 8.15
N ARG A 48 -16.79 -19.03 9.46
CA ARG A 48 -17.40 -17.91 10.19
C ARG A 48 -16.68 -16.58 9.93
N ILE A 49 -15.41 -16.64 9.51
CA ILE A 49 -14.59 -15.46 9.17
C ILE A 49 -14.62 -15.22 7.66
N GLY A 50 -14.39 -16.27 6.87
CA GLY A 50 -14.31 -16.24 5.42
C GLY A 50 -13.04 -15.57 4.87
N LYS A 51 -12.68 -15.93 3.63
CA LYS A 51 -11.41 -15.57 2.98
C LYS A 51 -11.31 -14.13 2.47
N ALA A 52 -12.45 -13.50 2.19
CA ALA A 52 -12.47 -12.18 1.57
C ALA A 52 -12.02 -11.08 2.55
N PHE A 53 -11.39 -10.02 2.03
CA PHE A 53 -10.93 -8.85 2.80
C PHE A 53 -9.86 -9.16 3.86
N LEU A 54 -9.05 -10.20 3.63
CA LEU A 54 -7.89 -10.57 4.45
C LEU A 54 -6.55 -10.41 3.71
N GLN A 55 -6.51 -9.59 2.66
CA GLN A 55 -5.26 -9.25 1.97
C GLN A 55 -4.62 -8.04 2.69
N ALA A 56 -3.44 -8.25 3.26
CA ALA A 56 -2.66 -7.18 3.85
C ALA A 56 -2.00 -6.31 2.77
N GLY A 57 -1.75 -5.05 3.10
CA GLY A 57 -1.08 -4.10 2.21
C GLY A 57 -1.00 -2.69 2.80
N ILE A 58 -1.02 -1.68 1.93
CA ILE A 58 -0.85 -0.25 2.26
C ILE A 58 -2.12 0.41 2.85
N GLY A 59 -3.08 -0.39 3.29
CA GLY A 59 -4.38 0.09 3.74
C GLY A 59 -5.42 0.22 2.62
N TYR A 60 -6.62 0.60 3.01
CA TYR A 60 -7.74 0.88 2.11
C TYR A 60 -7.82 2.36 1.73
N GLY A 61 -8.40 2.60 0.56
CA GLY A 61 -8.70 3.93 0.04
C GLY A 61 -10.00 3.93 -0.78
N GLY A 62 -10.10 4.86 -1.72
CA GLY A 62 -11.27 5.02 -2.58
C GLY A 62 -12.42 5.77 -1.90
N SER A 63 -13.54 5.88 -2.60
CA SER A 63 -14.65 6.73 -2.15
C SER A 63 -15.60 6.10 -1.13
N CYS A 64 -15.62 4.76 -1.02
CA CYS A 64 -16.59 4.06 -0.16
C CYS A 64 -16.11 3.93 1.29
N PHE A 65 -15.01 3.23 1.57
CA PHE A 65 -14.63 2.92 2.95
C PHE A 65 -14.23 4.14 3.78
N PRO A 66 -13.33 5.04 3.33
CA PRO A 66 -12.99 6.22 4.12
C PRO A 66 -14.20 7.12 4.40
N LYS A 67 -15.07 7.31 3.41
CA LYS A 67 -16.29 8.12 3.56
C LYS A 67 -17.24 7.51 4.57
N ASP A 68 -17.58 6.22 4.41
CA ASP A 68 -18.60 5.57 5.22
C ASP A 68 -18.12 5.30 6.66
N THR A 69 -16.83 5.02 6.86
CA THR A 69 -16.25 4.88 8.22
C THR A 69 -16.22 6.23 8.95
N LYS A 70 -15.77 7.31 8.29
CA LYS A 70 -15.81 8.67 8.87
C LYS A 70 -17.25 9.12 9.17
N ALA A 71 -18.18 8.85 8.25
CA ALA A 71 -19.60 9.17 8.45
C ALA A 71 -20.17 8.42 9.66
N LEU A 72 -19.92 7.10 9.78
CA LEU A 72 -20.38 6.31 10.92
C LEU A 72 -19.76 6.78 12.24
N HIS A 73 -18.47 7.12 12.24
CA HIS A 73 -17.81 7.68 13.42
C HIS A 73 -18.46 9.02 13.83
N HIS A 74 -18.79 9.88 12.86
CA HIS A 74 -19.46 11.15 13.14
C HIS A 74 -20.88 10.94 13.68
N ILE A 75 -21.64 10.02 13.10
CA ILE A 75 -22.98 9.65 13.58
C ILE A 75 -22.92 9.12 15.03
N ALA A 76 -21.94 8.27 15.35
CA ALA A 76 -21.74 7.77 16.71
C ALA A 76 -21.45 8.93 17.69
N GLY A 77 -20.49 9.81 17.35
CA GLY A 77 -20.09 10.92 18.20
C GLY A 77 -21.21 11.94 18.44
N THR A 78 -21.97 12.29 17.40
CA THR A 78 -23.15 13.18 17.53
C THR A 78 -24.28 12.56 18.35
N SER A 79 -24.30 11.24 18.48
CA SER A 79 -25.25 10.51 19.34
C SER A 79 -24.74 10.32 20.78
N GLY A 80 -23.57 10.86 21.12
CA GLY A 80 -22.94 10.69 22.43
C GLY A 80 -22.31 9.30 22.65
N TYR A 81 -22.13 8.50 21.59
CA TYR A 81 -21.50 7.18 21.67
C TYR A 81 -20.06 7.22 21.13
N ASP A 82 -19.12 6.82 21.97
CA ASP A 82 -17.71 6.66 21.59
C ASP A 82 -17.47 5.27 20.97
N PHE A 83 -17.42 5.22 19.63
CA PHE A 83 -17.23 3.98 18.89
C PHE A 83 -15.75 3.59 18.76
N LYS A 84 -15.15 3.21 19.89
CA LYS A 84 -13.71 2.87 20.03
C LYS A 84 -13.16 1.97 18.92
N LEU A 85 -13.84 0.87 18.61
CA LEU A 85 -13.39 -0.08 17.58
C LEU A 85 -13.28 0.58 16.20
N LEU A 86 -14.27 1.39 15.82
CA LEU A 86 -14.25 2.11 14.55
C LEU A 86 -13.16 3.18 14.52
N SER A 87 -12.94 3.88 15.63
CA SER A 87 -11.85 4.85 15.76
C SER A 87 -10.49 4.18 15.55
N SER A 88 -10.25 3.02 16.15
CA SER A 88 -9.03 2.23 15.93
C SER A 88 -8.88 1.79 14.48
N VAL A 89 -9.95 1.33 13.83
CA VAL A 89 -9.93 0.94 12.40
C VAL A 89 -9.51 2.09 11.49
N ILE A 90 -10.02 3.31 11.75
CA ILE A 90 -9.65 4.50 10.98
C ILE A 90 -8.19 4.87 11.24
N GLU A 91 -7.74 4.81 12.50
CA GLU A 91 -6.38 5.16 12.89
C GLU A 91 -5.33 4.19 12.33
N VAL A 92 -5.56 2.88 12.44
CA VAL A 92 -4.71 1.85 11.84
C VAL A 92 -4.53 2.12 10.36
N ASN A 93 -5.62 2.37 9.63
CA ASN A 93 -5.54 2.66 8.20
C ASN A 93 -4.79 3.95 7.87
N ARG A 94 -4.92 4.99 8.72
CA ARG A 94 -4.17 6.24 8.58
C ARG A 94 -2.66 5.98 8.64
N PHE A 95 -2.21 5.15 9.58
CA PHE A 95 -0.80 4.87 9.78
C PHE A 95 -0.23 3.81 8.84
N GLN A 96 -1.05 2.87 8.37
CA GLN A 96 -0.61 1.76 7.51
C GLN A 96 0.11 2.24 6.25
N LYS A 97 -0.28 3.40 5.72
CA LYS A 97 0.32 4.01 4.52
C LYS A 97 1.82 4.28 4.68
N TYR A 98 2.28 4.55 5.90
CA TYR A 98 3.67 4.90 6.20
C TYR A 98 4.56 3.69 6.47
N VAL A 99 4.00 2.47 6.54
CA VAL A 99 4.80 1.25 6.72
C VAL A 99 5.83 1.09 5.60
N LEU A 100 5.49 1.49 4.37
CA LEU A 100 6.43 1.42 3.23
C LEU A 100 7.62 2.36 3.40
N ILE A 101 7.41 3.52 4.02
CA ILE A 101 8.49 4.48 4.31
C ILE A 101 9.48 3.86 5.32
N GLY A 102 8.95 3.17 6.33
CA GLY A 102 9.78 2.40 7.27
C GLY A 102 10.63 1.32 6.57
N LYS A 103 10.04 0.59 5.61
CA LYS A 103 10.76 -0.43 4.82
C LYS A 103 11.84 0.18 3.94
N LEU A 104 11.54 1.28 3.25
CA LEU A 104 12.52 2.01 2.46
C LEU A 104 13.68 2.51 3.32
N ARG A 105 13.39 3.05 4.51
CA ARG A 105 14.43 3.50 5.45
C ARG A 105 15.30 2.35 5.93
N GLY A 106 14.69 1.20 6.21
CA GLY A 106 15.42 -0.02 6.56
C GLY A 106 16.38 -0.47 5.45
N ALA A 107 15.96 -0.35 4.19
CA ALA A 107 16.76 -0.79 3.03
C ALA A 107 17.81 0.24 2.58
N LEU A 108 17.50 1.54 2.58
CA LEU A 108 18.33 2.60 2.02
C LEU A 108 19.11 3.42 3.07
N GLY A 109 18.75 3.28 4.35
CA GLY A 109 19.18 4.20 5.41
C GLY A 109 18.43 5.53 5.27
N SER A 110 19.16 6.61 4.95
CA SER A 110 18.53 7.92 4.69
C SER A 110 17.85 7.95 3.33
N LEU A 111 16.67 8.57 3.27
CA LEU A 111 15.93 8.83 2.01
C LEU A 111 16.35 10.15 1.34
N ALA A 112 17.10 11.02 2.04
CA ALA A 112 17.53 12.29 1.49
C ALA A 112 18.38 12.10 0.23
N GLY A 113 17.97 12.73 -0.88
CA GLY A 113 18.62 12.62 -2.18
C GLY A 113 18.42 11.28 -2.90
N ARG A 114 17.66 10.33 -2.33
CA ARG A 114 17.35 9.05 -2.99
C ARG A 114 16.29 9.23 -4.05
N ARG A 115 16.44 8.51 -5.17
CA ARG A 115 15.46 8.46 -6.25
C ARG A 115 14.49 7.31 -6.01
N VAL A 116 13.25 7.63 -5.67
CA VAL A 116 12.21 6.63 -5.41
C VAL A 116 11.13 6.70 -6.48
N THR A 117 10.91 5.58 -7.16
CA THR A 117 9.86 5.46 -8.17
C THR A 117 8.58 4.93 -7.54
N VAL A 118 7.49 5.68 -7.61
CA VAL A 118 6.17 5.26 -7.15
C VAL A 118 5.38 4.67 -8.32
N LEU A 119 5.07 3.39 -8.22
CA LEU A 119 4.33 2.61 -9.20
C LEU A 119 2.87 2.51 -8.79
N GLY A 120 2.01 3.20 -9.53
CA GLY A 120 0.60 3.31 -9.22
C GLY A 120 0.28 4.56 -8.39
N LEU A 121 -0.71 5.30 -8.86
CA LEU A 121 -1.23 6.51 -8.25
C LEU A 121 -2.67 6.32 -7.79
N THR A 122 -3.46 5.52 -8.48
CA THR A 122 -4.89 5.37 -8.19
C THR A 122 -5.12 4.47 -6.97
N PHE A 123 -6.29 4.52 -6.34
CA PHE A 123 -6.49 3.71 -5.11
C PHE A 123 -6.52 2.19 -5.36
N LYS A 124 -6.85 1.78 -6.60
CA LYS A 124 -6.89 0.41 -7.11
C LYS A 124 -6.71 0.41 -8.65
N PRO A 125 -6.47 -0.75 -9.28
CA PRO A 125 -6.45 -0.85 -10.74
C PRO A 125 -7.79 -0.50 -11.42
N GLU A 126 -7.73 -0.33 -12.74
CA GLU A 126 -8.85 -0.12 -13.66
C GLU A 126 -9.69 1.14 -13.42
N THR A 127 -9.08 2.18 -12.84
CA THR A 127 -9.73 3.48 -12.60
C THR A 127 -8.71 4.61 -12.60
N ASP A 128 -9.13 5.84 -12.88
CA ASP A 128 -8.37 7.07 -12.68
C ASP A 128 -8.69 7.76 -11.33
N ASP A 129 -9.51 7.13 -10.49
CA ASP A 129 -9.98 7.73 -9.23
C ASP A 129 -8.83 7.87 -8.21
N MET A 130 -8.48 9.13 -7.94
CA MET A 130 -7.45 9.53 -6.98
C MET A 130 -7.98 9.80 -5.57
N ARG A 131 -9.31 9.71 -5.34
CA ARG A 131 -9.90 10.05 -4.03
C ARG A 131 -9.41 9.08 -2.97
N GLU A 132 -8.85 9.65 -1.90
CA GLU A 132 -8.29 8.89 -0.77
C GLU A 132 -7.25 7.85 -1.21
N ALA A 133 -6.57 8.08 -2.36
CA ALA A 133 -5.54 7.19 -2.86
C ALA A 133 -4.33 7.15 -1.89
N PRO A 134 -3.84 5.96 -1.50
CA PRO A 134 -2.68 5.85 -0.61
C PRO A 134 -1.41 6.50 -1.15
N SER A 135 -1.25 6.55 -2.47
CA SER A 135 -0.10 7.12 -3.18
C SER A 135 0.19 8.57 -2.79
N LEU A 136 -0.84 9.40 -2.59
CA LEU A 136 -0.66 10.81 -2.23
C LEU A 136 0.06 10.94 -0.89
N SER A 137 -0.37 10.18 0.13
CA SER A 137 0.28 10.18 1.45
C SER A 137 1.69 9.58 1.41
N VAL A 138 1.92 8.57 0.57
CA VAL A 138 3.26 7.98 0.40
C VAL A 138 4.22 8.98 -0.23
N ILE A 139 3.79 9.64 -1.31
CA ILE A 139 4.59 10.64 -2.02
C ILE A 139 4.91 11.81 -1.12
N GLU A 140 3.93 12.32 -0.39
CA GLU A 140 4.13 13.41 0.58
C GLU A 140 5.18 13.03 1.64
N ALA A 141 5.10 11.82 2.21
CA ALA A 141 6.07 11.35 3.18
C ALA A 141 7.49 11.18 2.60
N LEU A 142 7.60 10.68 1.36
CA LEU A 142 8.89 10.55 0.67
C LEU A 142 9.56 11.91 0.46
N LEU A 143 8.80 12.90 -0.01
CA LEU A 143 9.29 14.27 -0.20
C LEU A 143 9.69 14.90 1.13
N ALA A 144 8.90 14.69 2.19
CA ALA A 144 9.21 15.19 3.53
C ALA A 144 10.53 14.60 4.11
N GLU A 145 10.94 13.41 3.68
CA GLU A 145 12.24 12.82 4.02
C GLU A 145 13.36 13.16 3.01
N GLY A 146 13.09 14.06 2.06
CA GLY A 146 14.06 14.58 1.10
C GLY A 146 14.34 13.66 -0.09
N ALA A 147 13.48 12.66 -0.35
CA ALA A 147 13.59 11.84 -1.55
C ALA A 147 13.16 12.60 -2.81
N SER A 148 13.80 12.32 -3.94
CA SER A 148 13.30 12.70 -5.25
C SER A 148 12.32 11.65 -5.74
N VAL A 149 11.08 12.04 -6.00
CA VAL A 149 10.02 11.11 -6.42
C VAL A 149 9.76 11.19 -7.92
N THR A 150 9.75 10.03 -8.58
CA THR A 150 9.16 9.87 -9.91
C THR A 150 7.93 8.99 -9.80
N ALA A 151 6.76 9.49 -10.20
CA ALA A 151 5.52 8.73 -10.19
C ALA A 151 5.13 8.27 -11.60
N HIS A 152 4.62 7.06 -11.69
CA HIS A 152 4.08 6.50 -12.92
C HIS A 152 2.76 5.79 -12.60
N ASP A 153 1.73 6.03 -13.42
CA ASP A 153 0.47 5.30 -13.41
C ASP A 153 -0.06 5.16 -14.85
N PRO A 154 -0.52 3.97 -15.29
CA PRO A 154 -0.98 3.79 -16.66
C PRO A 154 -2.23 4.61 -17.01
N VAL A 155 -3.02 5.04 -16.03
CA VAL A 155 -4.33 5.68 -16.25
C VAL A 155 -4.49 6.99 -15.45
N GLY A 156 -4.05 7.00 -14.19
CA GLY A 156 -4.29 8.06 -13.22
C GLY A 156 -3.42 9.31 -13.36
N LEU A 157 -2.41 9.34 -14.24
CA LEU A 157 -1.47 10.49 -14.34
C LEU A 157 -2.18 11.83 -14.57
N LYS A 158 -3.18 11.87 -15.46
CA LYS A 158 -3.93 13.09 -15.75
C LYS A 158 -4.73 13.58 -14.53
N ALA A 159 -5.40 12.66 -13.84
CA ALA A 159 -6.18 12.96 -12.63
C ALA A 159 -5.28 13.36 -11.45
N ALA A 160 -4.09 12.76 -11.35
CA ALA A 160 -3.13 13.03 -10.29
C ALA A 160 -2.40 14.36 -10.44
N LYS A 161 -2.25 14.90 -11.67
CA LYS A 161 -1.44 16.09 -11.96
C LYS A 161 -1.76 17.30 -11.06
N ALA A 162 -3.03 17.54 -10.76
CA ALA A 162 -3.46 18.66 -9.92
C ALA A 162 -3.34 18.39 -8.41
N LEU A 163 -3.11 17.13 -8.02
CA LEU A 163 -3.04 16.67 -6.63
C LEU A 163 -1.60 16.42 -6.17
N LEU A 164 -0.68 16.20 -7.12
CA LEU A 164 0.73 15.98 -6.82
C LEU A 164 1.46 17.30 -6.56
N PRO A 165 2.39 17.33 -5.59
CA PRO A 165 3.32 18.45 -5.41
C PRO A 165 4.13 18.73 -6.69
N ALA A 166 4.52 19.99 -6.89
CA ALA A 166 5.24 20.43 -8.09
C ALA A 166 6.60 19.72 -8.31
N ASP A 167 7.23 19.28 -7.21
CA ASP A 167 8.54 18.64 -7.23
C ASP A 167 8.49 17.16 -7.64
N VAL A 168 7.29 16.58 -7.80
CA VAL A 168 7.11 15.20 -8.26
C VAL A 168 7.25 15.14 -9.77
N LYS A 169 8.20 14.34 -10.25
CA LYS A 169 8.29 14.03 -11.68
C LYS A 169 7.23 13.00 -12.03
N THR A 170 6.58 13.16 -13.17
CA THR A 170 5.64 12.18 -13.70
C THR A 170 6.03 11.80 -15.12
N THR A 171 5.99 10.51 -15.45
CA THR A 171 6.15 10.03 -16.83
C THR A 171 5.12 8.95 -17.13
N ALA A 172 4.73 8.84 -18.40
CA ALA A 172 3.88 7.77 -18.91
C ALA A 172 4.69 6.55 -19.39
N ASN A 173 6.03 6.63 -19.36
CA ASN A 173 6.93 5.56 -19.74
C ASN A 173 7.52 4.90 -18.49
N LEU A 174 7.21 3.62 -18.28
CA LEU A 174 7.67 2.87 -17.12
C LEU A 174 9.21 2.73 -17.08
N ASP A 175 9.86 2.58 -18.24
CA ASP A 175 11.33 2.45 -18.31
C ASP A 175 12.01 3.74 -17.85
N GLU A 176 11.50 4.90 -18.30
CA GLU A 176 11.96 6.21 -17.84
C GLU A 176 11.70 6.43 -16.35
N ALA A 177 10.57 5.93 -15.84
CA ALA A 177 10.23 6.06 -14.43
C ALA A 177 11.23 5.34 -13.53
N LEU A 178 11.77 4.21 -13.99
CA LEU A 178 12.68 3.34 -13.23
C LEU A 178 14.16 3.70 -13.42
N GLN A 179 14.49 4.51 -14.43
CA GLN A 179 15.86 4.87 -14.74
C GLN A 179 16.57 5.53 -13.54
N ASP A 180 17.70 4.93 -13.15
CA ASP A 180 18.52 5.29 -12.00
C ASP A 180 17.79 5.31 -10.64
N ALA A 181 16.64 4.64 -10.53
CA ALA A 181 15.92 4.57 -9.26
C ALA A 181 16.74 3.79 -8.22
N ASP A 182 16.85 4.33 -7.00
CA ASP A 182 17.44 3.62 -5.86
C ASP A 182 16.42 2.64 -5.24
N ALA A 183 15.12 2.89 -5.43
CA ALA A 183 14.05 1.96 -5.06
C ALA A 183 12.77 2.20 -5.87
N ALA A 184 11.95 1.16 -5.99
CA ALA A 184 10.60 1.23 -6.52
C ALA A 184 9.60 0.84 -5.43
N VAL A 185 8.46 1.53 -5.41
CA VAL A 185 7.38 1.30 -4.44
C VAL A 185 6.09 1.00 -5.19
N LEU A 186 5.58 -0.22 -5.05
CA LEU A 186 4.29 -0.60 -5.62
C LEU A 186 3.16 -0.16 -4.70
N VAL A 187 2.40 0.85 -5.13
CA VAL A 187 1.24 1.38 -4.41
C VAL A 187 -0.08 0.93 -5.04
N THR A 188 -0.08 0.60 -6.32
CA THR A 188 -1.27 0.08 -7.01
C THR A 188 -0.89 -1.06 -7.93
N GLU A 189 -1.51 -2.21 -7.73
CA GLU A 189 -1.20 -3.51 -8.33
C GLU A 189 -1.67 -3.65 -9.80
N TRP A 190 -1.37 -2.66 -10.64
CA TRP A 190 -1.70 -2.71 -12.05
C TRP A 190 -0.99 -3.89 -12.76
N PRO A 191 -1.66 -4.61 -13.68
CA PRO A 191 -1.06 -5.73 -14.40
C PRO A 191 0.25 -5.40 -15.12
N VAL A 192 0.40 -4.17 -15.62
CA VAL A 192 1.65 -3.73 -16.29
C VAL A 192 2.87 -3.83 -15.39
N TYR A 193 2.73 -3.63 -14.07
CA TYR A 193 3.83 -3.77 -13.11
C TYR A 193 4.11 -5.23 -12.78
N LEU A 194 3.04 -6.02 -12.60
CA LEU A 194 3.17 -7.44 -12.25
C LEU A 194 3.77 -8.25 -13.40
N ASN A 195 3.52 -7.83 -14.64
CA ASN A 195 4.01 -8.47 -15.86
C ASN A 195 5.33 -7.86 -16.39
N TYR A 196 5.89 -6.84 -15.73
CA TYR A 196 7.13 -6.19 -16.18
C TYR A 196 8.36 -7.12 -16.03
N GLY A 197 8.31 -8.01 -15.04
CA GLY A 197 9.35 -9.00 -14.75
C GLY A 197 10.44 -8.46 -13.80
N GLY A 198 10.81 -9.28 -12.81
CA GLY A 198 11.79 -8.91 -11.79
C GLY A 198 13.17 -8.65 -12.38
N ARG A 199 13.56 -9.42 -13.39
CA ARG A 199 14.81 -9.20 -14.13
C ARG A 199 14.85 -7.83 -14.81
N THR A 200 13.75 -7.42 -15.44
CA THR A 200 13.65 -6.11 -16.11
C THR A 200 13.75 -4.97 -15.09
N TYR A 201 13.07 -5.08 -13.94
CA TYR A 201 13.23 -4.13 -12.83
C TYR A 201 14.70 -4.00 -12.42
N ARG A 202 15.39 -5.13 -12.22
CA ARG A 202 16.81 -5.16 -11.85
C ARG A 202 17.71 -4.49 -12.90
N GLU A 203 17.44 -4.67 -14.18
CA GLU A 203 18.24 -4.10 -15.28
C GLU A 203 18.00 -2.59 -15.47
N ARG A 204 16.83 -2.06 -15.06
CA ARG A 204 16.46 -0.65 -15.24
C ARG A 204 16.79 0.24 -14.05
N MET A 205 16.81 -0.32 -12.86
CA MET A 205 17.03 0.41 -11.61
C MET A 205 18.52 0.43 -11.25
N LYS A 206 18.95 1.47 -10.53
CA LYS A 206 20.32 1.55 -10.00
C LYS A 206 20.55 0.54 -8.87
N HIS A 207 19.56 0.39 -8.00
CA HIS A 207 19.51 -0.63 -6.98
C HIS A 207 18.15 -1.34 -7.06
N PRO A 208 18.09 -2.69 -7.09
CA PRO A 208 16.85 -3.42 -7.31
C PRO A 208 16.01 -3.56 -6.02
N ILE A 209 15.93 -2.50 -5.21
CA ILE A 209 15.10 -2.48 -3.99
C ILE A 209 13.65 -2.26 -4.39
N PHE A 210 12.80 -3.24 -4.09
CA PHE A 210 11.39 -3.21 -4.45
C PHE A 210 10.52 -3.36 -3.22
N VAL A 211 9.84 -2.29 -2.84
CA VAL A 211 8.90 -2.27 -1.73
C VAL A 211 7.49 -2.45 -2.25
N ASP A 212 6.87 -3.58 -1.93
CA ASP A 212 5.56 -3.96 -2.43
C ASP A 212 4.47 -3.72 -1.37
N GLY A 213 3.74 -2.62 -1.52
CA GLY A 213 2.63 -2.27 -0.64
C GLY A 213 1.36 -3.09 -0.86
N ARG A 214 1.34 -4.00 -1.84
CA ARG A 214 0.16 -4.79 -2.20
C ARG A 214 0.38 -6.30 -2.08
N ASN A 215 1.62 -6.72 -1.81
CA ASN A 215 2.04 -8.11 -1.81
C ASN A 215 1.68 -8.82 -3.14
N ALA A 216 1.72 -8.08 -4.24
CA ALA A 216 1.14 -8.48 -5.52
C ALA A 216 2.18 -9.01 -6.52
N LEU A 217 3.46 -8.65 -6.39
CA LEU A 217 4.49 -9.13 -7.29
C LEU A 217 4.60 -10.66 -7.19
N PRO A 218 4.58 -11.43 -8.30
CA PRO A 218 4.64 -12.89 -8.24
C PRO A 218 5.94 -13.39 -7.58
N ALA A 219 5.86 -14.49 -6.83
CA ALA A 219 7.01 -15.02 -6.09
C ALA A 219 8.22 -15.35 -7.00
N SER A 220 7.98 -15.79 -8.23
CA SER A 220 9.03 -16.06 -9.24
C SER A 220 9.83 -14.82 -9.62
N GLU A 221 9.23 -13.64 -9.53
CA GLU A 221 9.87 -12.38 -9.90
C GLU A 221 10.66 -11.75 -8.75
N ARG A 222 10.31 -12.09 -7.51
CA ARG A 222 10.91 -11.49 -6.30
C ARG A 222 12.38 -11.82 -6.12
N SER A 223 12.83 -12.99 -6.60
CA SER A 223 14.22 -13.46 -6.45
C SER A 223 15.26 -12.61 -7.20
N TRP A 224 14.81 -11.79 -8.15
CA TRP A 224 15.67 -10.85 -8.88
C TRP A 224 15.90 -9.53 -8.12
N LEU A 225 15.20 -9.31 -7.01
CA LEU A 225 15.07 -8.03 -6.34
C LEU A 225 15.39 -8.17 -4.85
N ASP A 226 15.85 -7.07 -4.25
CA ASP A 226 15.78 -6.91 -2.80
C ASP A 226 14.33 -6.55 -2.44
N TYR A 227 13.50 -7.58 -2.33
CA TYR A 227 12.05 -7.47 -2.21
C TYR A 227 11.57 -7.33 -0.76
N TYR A 228 10.71 -6.34 -0.51
CA TYR A 228 10.10 -6.08 0.78
C TYR A 228 8.57 -5.98 0.66
N GLY A 229 7.86 -7.02 1.05
CA GLY A 229 6.39 -7.01 1.17
C GLY A 229 5.91 -6.54 2.54
N VAL A 230 4.60 -6.36 2.69
CA VAL A 230 3.91 -6.01 3.95
C VAL A 230 3.62 -7.29 4.75
N GLY A 231 4.22 -7.42 5.94
CA GLY A 231 4.03 -8.58 6.82
C GLY A 231 4.58 -9.89 6.27
N MET A 232 5.62 -9.82 5.44
CA MET A 232 6.25 -11.01 4.86
C MET A 232 7.54 -11.33 5.59
N ARG A 233 7.84 -12.63 5.70
CA ARG A 233 9.16 -13.07 6.14
C ARG A 233 10.19 -12.60 5.11
N THR A 234 11.01 -11.61 5.46
CA THR A 234 12.19 -11.26 4.66
C THR A 234 13.12 -12.46 4.67
N LEU A 235 13.25 -13.14 3.52
CA LEU A 235 14.31 -14.10 3.34
C LEU A 235 15.64 -13.32 3.41
N PRO A 236 16.63 -13.78 4.17
CA PRO A 236 17.97 -13.21 4.08
C PRO A 236 18.36 -13.20 2.60
N SER A 237 18.85 -12.06 2.10
CA SER A 237 19.43 -12.00 0.76
C SER A 237 20.45 -13.12 0.68
N ALA A 238 20.13 -14.17 -0.07
CA ALA A 238 21.15 -15.13 -0.46
C ALA A 238 22.11 -14.26 -1.26
N ALA A 239 23.29 -14.01 -0.69
CA ALA A 239 24.40 -13.47 -1.46
C ALA A 239 24.47 -14.36 -2.71
N LEU A 240 23.99 -13.84 -3.83
CA LEU A 240 24.08 -14.50 -5.11
C LEU A 240 25.58 -14.49 -5.39
N SER A 241 26.22 -15.58 -4.97
CA SER A 241 27.62 -15.86 -5.14
C SER A 241 27.92 -15.77 -6.64
N THR A 242 28.70 -14.74 -6.97
CA THR A 242 29.58 -14.58 -8.15
C THR A 242 28.98 -14.90 -9.51
#